data_AF-A0A6A9T6A6-F1
#
_entry.id   AF-A0A6A9T6A6-F1
#
_cell.length_a   1.000
_cell.length_b   1.000
_cell.length_c   1.000
_cell.angle_alpha   90.00
_cell.angle_beta   90.00
_cell.angle_gamma   90.00
#
_symmetry.space_group_name_H-M   'P 1'
#
loop_
_entity.id
_entity.type
_entity.pdbx_description
1 polymer ?
#
loop_
_entity_poly.entity_id
_entity_poly.type
_entity_poly.pdbx_seq_one_letter_code
_entity_poly.pdbx_strand_id
1 'polypeptide(L)'
;MTPTASDDDLELHRRRTGSGRPHAEFTRTADHDAPATDDRFDVPLRGVDIDPETRCAHWDAPVDVVALRFGCCESYAPCFACHLAVADHEPDPWPRDRFDEPAVLCGVCGETLTARAYLDGDDACPHCGAAFNPGCRAHRDRYFER
;
A
#
# COMPACT_ATOMS: atom_id res chain seq x y z
N MET A 1 -13.46 -73.92 3.75
CA MET A 1 -12.20 -74.45 4.31
C MET A 1 -11.09 -73.93 3.42
N THR A 2 -10.55 -72.78 3.78
CA THR A 2 -9.50 -72.08 3.04
C THR A 2 -8.33 -71.91 4.01
N PRO A 3 -7.08 -72.12 3.58
CA PRO A 3 -5.98 -72.41 4.48
C PRO A 3 -5.26 -71.16 4.99
N THR A 4 -4.59 -71.41 6.11
CA THR A 4 -3.69 -70.64 6.97
C THR A 4 -2.60 -69.82 6.25
N ALA A 5 -2.32 -68.64 6.82
CA ALA A 5 -1.11 -67.87 6.59
C ALA A 5 0.05 -68.39 7.45
N SER A 6 1.26 -68.38 6.90
CA SER A 6 2.53 -68.45 7.64
C SER A 6 3.60 -67.61 6.95
N ASP A 7 4.39 -66.95 7.80
CA ASP A 7 5.50 -66.03 7.54
C ASP A 7 6.74 -66.70 6.90
N ASP A 8 7.49 -65.95 6.08
CA ASP A 8 8.95 -65.70 6.21
C ASP A 8 9.58 -65.11 4.92
N ASP A 9 10.00 -63.84 5.06
CA ASP A 9 11.34 -63.26 4.73
C ASP A 9 12.00 -63.32 3.33
N LEU A 10 12.78 -62.26 3.06
CA LEU A 10 13.76 -62.00 1.99
C LEU A 10 13.35 -61.34 0.64
N GLU A 11 13.70 -60.04 0.58
CA GLU A 11 14.53 -59.38 -0.44
C GLU A 11 13.95 -58.87 -1.79
N LEU A 12 14.36 -57.61 -2.06
CA LEU A 12 14.73 -57.01 -3.36
C LEU A 12 13.64 -56.36 -4.25
N HIS A 13 13.69 -55.02 -4.23
CA HIS A 13 13.61 -54.12 -5.39
C HIS A 13 12.37 -54.18 -6.31
N ARG A 14 11.48 -53.16 -6.19
CA ARG A 14 11.29 -52.09 -7.20
C ARG A 14 10.03 -51.25 -6.98
N ARG A 15 10.24 -49.94 -7.18
CA ARG A 15 9.32 -48.96 -7.82
C ARG A 15 8.14 -48.41 -7.00
N ARG A 16 8.30 -47.11 -6.68
CA ARG A 16 7.39 -46.00 -7.00
C ARG A 16 5.91 -46.21 -6.67
N THR A 17 5.44 -45.52 -5.63
CA THR A 17 4.23 -44.69 -5.70
C THR A 17 4.36 -43.57 -4.66
N GLY A 18 4.33 -42.32 -5.13
CA GLY A 18 4.47 -41.13 -4.31
C GLY A 18 3.26 -40.93 -3.40
N SER A 19 3.55 -40.52 -2.17
CA SER A 19 2.60 -40.05 -1.18
C SER A 19 1.72 -38.95 -1.78
N GLY A 20 0.42 -39.22 -1.87
CA GLY A 20 -0.58 -38.23 -2.23
C GLY A 20 -0.71 -37.19 -1.13
N ARG A 21 -0.38 -35.94 -1.50
CA ARG A 21 -1.13 -34.68 -1.27
C ARG A 21 -0.14 -33.50 -1.25
N PRO A 22 0.06 -32.78 -2.37
CA PRO A 22 0.39 -31.37 -2.24
C PRO A 22 -0.89 -30.61 -1.87
N HIS A 23 -0.78 -29.85 -0.79
CA HIS A 23 -1.72 -28.83 -0.38
C HIS A 23 -1.95 -27.85 -1.54
N ALA A 24 -3.19 -27.36 -1.64
CA ALA A 24 -3.64 -26.43 -2.65
C ALA A 24 -2.66 -25.27 -2.85
N GLU A 25 -2.03 -25.22 -4.02
CA GLU A 25 -1.47 -23.97 -4.53
C GLU A 25 -2.65 -23.17 -5.08
N PHE A 26 -3.24 -22.33 -4.24
CA PHE A 26 -3.98 -21.18 -4.74
C PHE A 26 -2.97 -20.29 -5.45
N THR A 27 -2.76 -20.55 -6.74
CA THR A 27 -2.15 -19.59 -7.65
C THR A 27 -3.05 -18.35 -7.64
N ARG A 28 -2.66 -17.34 -6.85
CA ARG A 28 -3.13 -15.98 -7.05
C ARG A 28 -2.51 -15.51 -8.36
N THR A 29 -3.14 -15.83 -9.47
CA THR A 29 -2.91 -15.11 -10.73
C THR A 29 -4.02 -14.08 -10.84
N ALA A 30 -3.81 -13.02 -10.10
CA ALA A 30 -4.49 -11.77 -10.25
C ALA A 30 -3.38 -10.78 -10.56
N ASP A 31 -2.88 -10.82 -11.80
CA ASP A 31 -2.31 -9.61 -12.41
C ASP A 31 -3.49 -8.65 -12.55
N HIS A 32 -3.80 -7.98 -11.44
CA HIS A 32 -4.62 -6.79 -11.43
C HIS A 32 -3.66 -5.72 -11.90
N ASP A 33 -3.86 -5.23 -13.13
CA ASP A 33 -3.25 -3.98 -13.57
C ASP A 33 -3.69 -2.92 -12.56
N ALA A 34 -2.88 -2.73 -11.50
CA ALA A 34 -3.03 -1.62 -10.60
C ALA A 34 -3.00 -0.37 -11.49
N PRO A 35 -3.91 0.60 -11.29
CA PRO A 35 -3.95 1.77 -12.15
C PRO A 35 -2.57 2.41 -12.19
N ALA A 36 -2.15 2.80 -13.39
CA ALA A 36 -0.84 3.36 -13.63
C ALA A 36 -0.58 4.54 -12.68
N THR A 37 0.59 4.56 -12.07
CA THR A 37 1.09 5.70 -11.31
C THR A 37 1.43 6.84 -12.27
N ASP A 38 1.32 8.06 -11.78
CA ASP A 38 1.64 9.28 -12.51
C ASP A 38 3.16 9.49 -12.58
N ASP A 39 3.73 9.37 -13.77
CA ASP A 39 5.18 9.41 -14.02
C ASP A 39 5.81 10.80 -13.88
N ARG A 40 4.98 11.83 -13.65
CA ARG A 40 5.45 13.19 -13.36
C ARG A 40 6.03 13.33 -11.95
N PHE A 41 5.79 12.36 -11.06
CA PHE A 41 6.25 12.37 -9.67
C PHE A 41 7.27 11.27 -9.41
N ASP A 42 8.26 11.55 -8.56
CA ASP A 42 9.30 10.60 -8.18
C ASP A 42 8.82 9.51 -7.20
N VAL A 43 7.57 9.60 -6.74
CA VAL A 43 6.91 8.61 -5.87
C VAL A 43 5.73 7.97 -6.60
N PRO A 44 5.30 6.76 -6.22
CA PRO A 44 4.14 6.11 -6.83
C PRO A 44 2.85 6.86 -6.47
N LEU A 45 2.53 7.91 -7.21
CA LEU A 45 1.39 8.79 -6.97
C LEU A 45 0.24 8.44 -7.92
N ARG A 46 -0.98 8.39 -7.39
CA ARG A 46 -2.20 8.17 -8.18
C ARG A 46 -3.39 8.95 -7.65
N GLY A 47 -4.34 9.27 -8.52
CA GLY A 47 -5.52 10.06 -8.19
C GLY A 47 -6.21 10.61 -9.44
N VAL A 48 -7.11 11.56 -9.24
CA VAL A 48 -7.97 12.13 -10.31
C VAL A 48 -7.58 13.58 -10.58
N ASP A 49 -7.29 13.90 -11.84
CA ASP A 49 -6.91 15.22 -12.35
C ASP A 49 -5.88 15.95 -11.46
N ILE A 50 -4.72 15.31 -11.32
CA ILE A 50 -3.68 15.78 -10.41
C ILE A 50 -2.84 16.86 -11.08
N ASP A 51 -2.72 18.03 -10.45
CA ASP A 51 -1.83 19.09 -10.90
C ASP A 51 -0.36 18.84 -10.46
N PRO A 52 0.63 19.58 -11.00
CA PRO A 52 2.03 19.37 -10.63
C PRO A 52 2.35 19.58 -9.13
N GLU A 53 1.48 20.26 -8.38
CA GLU A 53 1.63 20.50 -6.94
C GLU A 53 0.71 19.59 -6.11
N THR A 54 0.25 18.48 -6.67
CA THR A 54 -0.60 17.45 -6.06
C THR A 54 -2.05 17.83 -5.77
N ARG A 55 -2.53 19.00 -6.19
CA ARG A 55 -3.98 19.31 -6.12
C ARG A 55 -4.75 18.36 -7.01
N CYS A 56 -6.00 18.08 -6.69
CA CYS A 56 -6.81 17.08 -7.40
C CYS A 56 -8.23 17.58 -7.69
N ALA A 57 -8.99 16.82 -8.48
CA ALA A 57 -10.39 17.13 -8.78
C ALA A 57 -11.30 17.32 -7.55
N HIS A 58 -10.92 16.78 -6.39
CA HIS A 58 -11.69 16.88 -5.15
C HIS A 58 -11.34 18.12 -4.30
N TRP A 59 -10.07 18.52 -4.31
CA TRP A 59 -9.51 19.57 -3.46
C TRP A 59 -8.41 20.30 -4.25
N ASP A 60 -8.64 21.59 -4.51
CA ASP A 60 -7.79 22.42 -5.37
C ASP A 60 -7.42 23.79 -4.76
N ALA A 61 -7.59 23.95 -3.44
CA ALA A 61 -7.18 25.17 -2.79
C ALA A 61 -5.64 25.32 -2.85
N PRO A 62 -5.11 26.55 -2.74
CA PRO A 62 -3.67 26.78 -2.77
C PRO A 62 -2.85 25.98 -1.73
N VAL A 63 -3.50 25.53 -0.66
CA VAL A 63 -2.91 24.77 0.46
C VAL A 63 -3.13 23.25 0.36
N ASP A 64 -3.87 22.77 -0.65
CA ASP A 64 -4.11 21.34 -0.91
C ASP A 64 -2.94 20.71 -1.68
N VAL A 65 -1.73 20.92 -1.16
CA VAL A 65 -0.46 20.64 -1.84
C VAL A 65 0.32 19.50 -1.18
N VAL A 66 -0.41 18.52 -0.65
CA VAL A 66 0.17 17.30 -0.09
C VAL A 66 -0.44 16.06 -0.75
N ALA A 67 0.36 15.01 -0.88
CA ALA A 67 -0.14 13.65 -1.13
C ALA A 67 0.30 12.74 0.02
N LEU A 68 -0.59 11.84 0.44
CA LEU A 68 -0.39 10.97 1.60
C LEU A 68 -0.25 9.52 1.15
N ARG A 69 0.71 8.80 1.73
CA ARG A 69 1.00 7.40 1.45
C ARG A 69 0.06 6.50 2.24
N PHE A 70 -0.55 5.53 1.57
CA PHE A 70 -1.47 4.57 2.19
C PHE A 70 -0.76 3.26 2.56
N GLY A 71 -1.13 2.68 3.70
CA GLY A 71 -0.52 1.45 4.22
C GLY A 71 -0.81 0.21 3.38
N CYS A 72 -1.96 0.17 2.69
CA CYS A 72 -2.43 -0.98 1.91
C CYS A 72 -1.58 -1.28 0.67
N CYS A 73 -0.96 -0.26 0.08
CA CYS A 73 -0.35 -0.34 -1.26
C CYS A 73 0.89 0.52 -1.43
N GLU A 74 1.28 1.25 -0.39
CA GLU A 74 2.42 2.15 -0.37
C GLU A 74 2.42 3.28 -1.42
N SER A 75 1.29 3.50 -2.09
CA SER A 75 1.13 4.57 -3.07
C SER A 75 0.63 5.85 -2.41
N TYR A 76 1.03 6.97 -2.98
CA TYR A 76 0.59 8.30 -2.58
C TYR A 76 -0.70 8.67 -3.31
N ALA A 77 -1.62 9.30 -2.60
CA ALA A 77 -2.77 9.98 -3.21
C ALA A 77 -2.98 11.35 -2.56
N PRO A 78 -3.38 12.39 -3.33
CA PRO A 78 -3.68 13.72 -2.78
C PRO A 78 -4.70 13.74 -1.64
N CYS A 79 -5.67 12.82 -1.70
CA CYS A 79 -6.68 12.66 -0.67
C CYS A 79 -7.27 11.25 -0.64
N PHE A 80 -8.02 10.97 0.42
CA PHE A 80 -8.75 9.72 0.62
C PHE A 80 -9.73 9.41 -0.52
N ALA A 81 -10.43 10.43 -1.05
CA ALA A 81 -11.35 10.25 -2.17
C ALA A 81 -10.61 9.89 -3.47
N CYS A 82 -9.41 10.43 -3.70
CA CYS A 82 -8.56 10.00 -4.81
C CYS A 82 -8.21 8.52 -4.68
N HIS A 83 -7.82 8.05 -3.49
CA HIS A 83 -7.52 6.63 -3.29
C HIS A 83 -8.74 5.75 -3.61
N LEU A 84 -9.91 6.06 -3.06
CA LEU A 84 -11.15 5.32 -3.33
C LEU A 84 -11.54 5.31 -4.81
N ALA A 85 -11.23 6.37 -5.54
CA ALA A 85 -11.59 6.49 -6.95
C ALA A 85 -10.70 5.64 -7.86
N VAL A 86 -9.43 5.43 -7.50
CA VAL A 86 -8.47 4.75 -8.37
C VAL A 86 -8.07 3.37 -7.86
N ALA A 87 -8.08 3.10 -6.56
CA ALA A 87 -7.69 1.78 -6.05
C ALA A 87 -8.82 0.75 -6.17
N ASP A 88 -8.45 -0.50 -6.40
CA ASP A 88 -9.36 -1.67 -6.40
C ASP A 88 -9.56 -2.28 -5.01
N HIS A 89 -9.05 -1.61 -3.98
CA HIS A 89 -9.06 -2.05 -2.58
C HIS A 89 -9.36 -0.88 -1.64
N GLU A 90 -9.78 -1.23 -0.42
CA GLU A 90 -10.04 -0.26 0.63
C GLU A 90 -8.73 0.37 1.14
N PRO A 91 -8.73 1.67 1.49
CA PRO A 91 -7.57 2.36 2.03
C PRO A 91 -7.26 1.92 3.46
N ASP A 92 -6.00 1.55 3.71
CA ASP A 92 -5.47 1.40 5.07
C ASP A 92 -4.63 2.62 5.47
N PRO A 93 -4.78 3.13 6.70
CA PRO A 93 -3.91 4.17 7.24
C PRO A 93 -2.43 3.75 7.25
N TRP A 94 -1.52 4.72 7.20
CA TRP A 94 -0.09 4.49 7.38
C TRP A 94 0.19 3.95 8.78
N PRO A 95 0.93 2.84 8.92
CA PRO A 95 1.04 2.13 10.19
C PRO A 95 1.97 2.83 11.18
N ARG A 96 1.59 2.79 12.46
CA ARG A 96 2.23 3.59 13.53
C ARG A 96 3.70 3.27 13.75
N ASP A 97 4.06 2.00 13.59
CA ASP A 97 5.43 1.52 13.71
C ASP A 97 6.35 2.00 12.59
N ARG A 98 5.80 2.55 11.49
CA ARG A 98 6.53 3.12 10.35
C ARG A 98 6.46 4.65 10.29
N PHE A 99 6.14 5.32 11.39
CA PHE A 99 6.00 6.79 11.39
C PHE A 99 7.29 7.57 11.12
N ASP A 100 8.44 6.90 11.24
CA ASP A 100 9.75 7.47 10.93
C ASP A 100 10.17 7.22 9.46
N GLU A 101 9.29 6.61 8.65
CA GLU A 101 9.46 6.46 7.20
C GLU A 101 8.70 7.54 6.40
N PRO A 102 9.10 7.82 5.14
CA PRO A 102 8.37 8.74 4.24
C PRO A 102 6.91 8.32 4.02
N ALA A 103 6.00 9.26 4.31
CA ALA A 103 4.56 9.06 4.23
C ALA A 103 3.78 10.25 3.67
N VAL A 104 4.43 11.41 3.50
CA VAL A 104 3.78 12.62 2.95
C VAL A 104 4.67 13.25 1.91
N LEU A 105 4.14 13.54 0.73
CA LEU A 105 4.82 14.32 -0.30
C LEU A 105 4.38 15.78 -0.20
N CYS A 106 5.32 16.72 -0.19
CA CYS A 106 5.03 18.12 -0.45
C CYS A 106 4.99 18.36 -1.97
N GLY A 107 3.83 18.67 -2.52
CA GLY A 107 3.67 18.91 -3.96
C GLY A 107 4.41 20.15 -4.48
N VAL A 108 4.67 21.14 -3.62
CA VAL A 108 5.36 22.38 -4.03
C VAL A 108 6.85 22.17 -4.28
N CYS A 109 7.53 21.39 -3.43
CA CYS A 109 8.98 21.19 -3.54
C CYS A 109 9.42 19.76 -3.84
N GLY A 110 8.47 18.81 -3.92
CA GLY A 110 8.74 17.40 -4.20
C GLY A 110 9.34 16.61 -3.03
N GLU A 111 9.61 17.24 -1.89
CA GLU A 111 10.24 16.57 -0.75
C GLU A 111 9.25 15.64 -0.03
N THR A 112 9.75 14.48 0.40
CA THR A 112 8.95 13.55 1.21
C THR A 112 9.25 13.71 2.70
N LEU A 113 8.20 13.84 3.49
CA LEU A 113 8.25 13.94 4.94
C LEU A 113 7.86 12.60 5.56
N THR A 114 8.40 12.33 6.74
CA THR A 114 7.90 11.26 7.59
C THR A 114 6.53 11.60 8.15
N ALA A 115 5.74 10.58 8.51
CA ALA A 115 4.45 10.80 9.18
C ALA A 115 4.62 11.65 10.45
N ARG A 116 5.65 11.36 11.25
CA ARG A 116 5.98 12.13 12.45
C ARG A 116 6.23 13.62 12.14
N ALA A 117 7.09 13.92 11.17
CA ALA A 117 7.42 15.29 10.80
C ALA A 117 6.18 16.08 10.33
N TYR A 118 5.28 15.44 9.59
CA TYR A 118 4.02 16.05 9.17
C TYR A 118 3.04 16.26 10.34
N LEU A 119 2.88 15.26 11.21
CA LEU A 119 1.91 15.28 12.30
C LEU A 119 2.27 16.29 13.41
N ASP A 120 3.57 16.40 13.70
CA ASP A 120 4.14 17.28 14.73
C ASP A 120 4.35 18.73 14.23
N GLY A 121 4.22 18.98 12.92
CA GLY A 121 4.44 20.29 12.31
C GLY A 121 3.27 21.28 12.40
N ASP A 122 3.54 22.52 12.00
CA ASP A 122 2.62 23.66 12.04
C ASP A 122 1.85 23.86 10.72
N ASP A 123 1.39 22.78 10.09
CA ASP A 123 0.71 22.81 8.78
C ASP A 123 1.53 23.53 7.69
N ALA A 124 2.84 23.31 7.68
CA ALA A 124 3.72 23.83 6.64
C ALA A 124 4.85 22.85 6.33
N CYS A 125 5.35 22.89 5.10
CA CYS A 125 6.52 22.12 4.71
C CYS A 125 7.77 22.64 5.43
N PRO A 126 8.51 21.81 6.20
CA PRO A 126 9.72 22.25 6.88
C PRO A 126 10.89 22.55 5.92
N HIS A 127 10.79 22.15 4.64
CA HIS A 127 11.84 22.36 3.65
C HIS A 127 11.65 23.63 2.82
N CYS A 128 10.41 23.92 2.39
CA CYS A 128 10.14 25.07 1.50
C CYS A 128 9.20 26.12 2.12
N GLY A 129 8.60 25.86 3.28
CA GLY A 129 7.67 26.78 3.95
C GLY A 129 6.29 26.89 3.31
N ALA A 130 5.97 26.08 2.30
CA ALA A 130 4.63 26.03 1.72
C ALA A 130 3.59 25.67 2.78
N ALA A 131 2.47 26.38 2.79
CA ALA A 131 1.36 26.11 3.69
C ALA A 131 0.59 24.85 3.25
N PHE A 132 0.28 23.99 4.21
CA PHE A 132 -0.57 22.82 4.05
C PHE A 132 -1.97 23.12 4.59
N ASN A 133 -2.97 22.39 4.11
CA ASN A 133 -4.34 22.57 4.56
C ASN A 133 -4.51 22.14 6.03
N PRO A 134 -4.77 23.07 6.98
CA PRO A 134 -4.97 22.72 8.39
C PRO A 134 -6.24 21.88 8.62
N GLY A 135 -7.20 21.92 7.68
CA GLY A 135 -8.40 21.09 7.69
C GLY A 135 -8.08 19.59 7.67
N CYS A 136 -6.92 19.18 7.13
CA CYS A 136 -6.47 17.79 7.14
C CYS A 136 -6.32 17.22 8.56
N ARG A 137 -6.11 18.06 9.58
CA ARG A 137 -6.04 17.62 10.99
C ARG A 137 -7.28 16.86 11.44
N ALA A 138 -8.47 17.25 10.95
CA ALA A 138 -9.73 16.62 11.31
C ALA A 138 -9.91 15.21 10.70
N HIS A 139 -8.99 14.77 9.84
CA HIS A 139 -9.10 13.53 9.08
C HIS A 139 -7.83 12.67 9.17
N ARG A 140 -6.92 12.97 10.12
CA ARG A 140 -5.65 12.25 10.29
C ARG A 140 -5.84 10.76 10.48
N ASP A 141 -6.92 10.35 11.14
CA ASP A 141 -7.31 8.94 11.36
C ASP A 141 -7.56 8.15 10.07
N ARG A 142 -7.86 8.84 8.95
CA ARG A 142 -7.98 8.20 7.63
C ARG A 142 -6.64 7.87 6.98
N TYR A 143 -5.55 8.52 7.41
CA TYR A 143 -4.24 8.44 6.77
C TYR A 143 -3.16 7.89 7.69
N PHE A 144 -3.36 7.94 9.00
CA PHE A 144 -2.38 7.54 10.01
C PHE A 144 -3.06 6.75 11.13
N GLU A 145 -2.49 5.62 11.50
CA GLU A 145 -2.90 4.90 12.72
C GLU A 145 -2.69 5.77 13.97
N ARG A 146 -3.43 5.48 15.06
CA ARG A 146 -3.38 6.25 16.31
C ARG A 146 -2.35 5.73 17.30
#